data_AF-A0A7V4Q4V7-F1
#
_entry.id   AF-A0A7V4Q4V7-F1
#
_cell.length_a   1.000
_cell.length_b   1.000
_cell.length_c   1.000
_cell.angle_alpha   90.00
_cell.angle_beta   90.00
_cell.angle_gamma   90.00
#
_symmetry.space_group_name_H-M   'P 1'
#
loop_
_entity.id
_entity.type
_entity.pdbx_description
1 polymer ?
#
loop_
_entity_poly.entity_id
_entity_poly.type
_entity_poly.pdbx_seq_one_letter_code
_entity_poly.pdbx_strand_id
1 'polypeptide(L)'
;MLKLVVHHRAKERRVDGLYLITDQGERLVERVRDALSGGVSVLQYRDKVRGLQERLRIGRELKHLCAEFQVCFIVNDDLELALALDADGVHLGQEDGDPALART
;
A
#
# COMPACT_ATOMS: atom_id res chain seq x y z
N MET A 1 14.52 11.61 -25.77
CA MET A 1 13.55 12.21 -24.83
C MET A 1 12.62 11.10 -24.37
N LEU A 2 12.84 10.55 -23.17
CA LEU A 2 12.04 9.47 -22.60
C LEU A 2 10.68 10.05 -22.17
N LYS A 3 9.59 9.60 -22.80
CA LYS A 3 8.24 9.82 -22.28
C LYS A 3 8.04 8.86 -21.12
N LEU A 4 7.99 9.38 -19.90
CA LEU A 4 7.46 8.64 -18.75
C LEU A 4 5.99 8.36 -19.03
N VAL A 5 5.67 7.12 -19.41
CA VAL A 5 4.29 6.65 -19.45
C VAL A 5 3.92 6.35 -18.01
N VAL A 6 3.35 7.33 -17.32
CA VAL A 6 2.65 7.06 -16.05
C VAL A 6 1.54 6.08 -16.41
N HIS A 7 1.65 4.83 -15.98
CA HIS A 7 0.67 3.80 -16.26
C HIS A 7 -0.70 4.25 -15.71
N HIS A 8 -1.55 4.78 -16.59
CA HIS A 8 -2.89 5.29 -16.25
C HIS A 8 -3.87 4.22 -15.74
N ARG A 9 -3.45 2.95 -15.56
CA ARG A 9 -4.30 1.88 -15.04
C ARG A 9 -4.79 2.10 -13.61
N ALA A 10 -4.10 2.90 -12.80
CA ALA A 10 -4.52 3.19 -11.43
C ALA A 10 -5.81 4.02 -11.35
N LYS A 11 -6.13 4.84 -12.37
CA LYS A 11 -7.30 5.73 -12.36
C LYS A 11 -8.66 5.00 -12.38
N GLU A 12 -8.68 3.72 -12.73
CA GLU A 12 -9.92 2.96 -12.96
C GLU A 12 -10.21 1.90 -11.88
N ARG A 13 -9.27 1.59 -10.98
CA ARG A 13 -9.53 0.63 -9.90
C ARG A 13 -10.35 1.29 -8.81
N ARG A 14 -11.62 0.90 -8.71
CA ARG A 14 -12.46 1.21 -7.56
C ARG A 14 -11.90 0.49 -6.32
N VAL A 15 -11.87 1.21 -5.20
CA VAL A 15 -11.70 0.61 -3.87
C VAL A 15 -13.07 0.11 -3.44
N ASP A 16 -13.26 -1.20 -3.49
CA ASP A 16 -14.48 -1.89 -3.07
C ASP A 16 -14.13 -3.21 -2.37
N GLY A 17 -15.12 -3.86 -1.75
CA GLY A 17 -14.94 -5.13 -1.03
C GLY A 17 -14.36 -4.98 0.38
N LEU A 18 -13.69 -6.04 0.86
CA LEU A 18 -13.10 -6.08 2.20
C LEU A 18 -11.75 -5.35 2.23
N TYR A 19 -11.72 -4.27 3.02
CA TYR A 19 -10.54 -3.42 3.21
C TYR A 19 -9.83 -3.81 4.51
N LEU A 20 -8.61 -4.35 4.41
CA LEU A 20 -7.77 -4.72 5.55
C LEU A 20 -6.76 -3.61 5.88
N ILE A 21 -6.64 -3.26 7.17
CA ILE A 21 -5.60 -2.36 7.69
C ILE A 21 -4.67 -3.19 8.58
N THR A 22 -3.36 -3.14 8.34
CA THR A 22 -2.39 -3.90 9.13
C THR A 22 -2.14 -3.28 10.51
N ASP A 23 -1.86 -4.12 11.49
CA ASP A 23 -1.17 -3.73 12.72
C ASP A 23 0.33 -4.03 12.62
N GLN A 24 1.06 -3.91 13.74
CA GLN A 24 2.50 -4.19 13.83
C GLN A 24 2.81 -5.53 14.53
N GLY A 25 1.82 -6.43 14.68
CA GLY A 25 1.99 -7.69 15.38
C GLY A 25 2.93 -8.68 14.67
N GLU A 26 3.34 -9.72 15.38
CA GLU A 26 4.23 -10.77 14.86
C GLU A 26 3.62 -11.53 13.68
N ARG A 27 4.48 -12.10 12.82
CA ARG A 27 4.08 -12.89 11.65
C ARG A 27 3.14 -12.13 10.70
N LEU A 28 3.28 -10.81 10.61
CA LEU A 28 2.39 -9.94 9.82
C LEU A 28 2.20 -10.43 8.37
N VAL A 29 3.28 -10.78 7.67
CA VAL A 29 3.24 -11.22 6.27
C VAL A 29 2.40 -12.49 6.10
N GLU A 30 2.52 -13.44 7.04
CA GLU A 30 1.75 -14.69 7.02
C GLU A 30 0.26 -14.42 7.26
N ARG A 31 -0.07 -13.61 8.27
CA ARG A 31 -1.47 -13.26 8.56
C ARG A 31 -2.11 -12.50 7.39
N VAL A 32 -1.35 -11.64 6.71
CA VAL A 32 -1.83 -10.97 5.50
C VAL A 32 -2.08 -11.99 4.41
N ARG A 33 -1.20 -12.96 4.17
CA ARG A 33 -1.41 -14.02 3.17
C ARG A 33 -2.70 -14.81 3.43
N ASP A 34 -2.97 -15.15 4.69
CA ASP A 34 -4.20 -15.82 5.09
C ASP A 34 -5.43 -14.95 4.80
N ALA A 35 -5.35 -13.65 5.14
CA ALA A 35 -6.44 -12.70 4.89
C ALA A 35 -6.69 -12.47 3.38
N LEU A 36 -5.64 -12.38 2.56
CA LEU A 36 -5.78 -12.27 1.11
C LEU A 36 -6.43 -13.52 0.53
N SER A 37 -6.07 -14.71 1.03
CA SER A 37 -6.69 -15.98 0.64
C SER A 37 -8.17 -16.04 1.03
N GLY A 38 -8.58 -15.28 2.05
CA GLY A 38 -9.98 -15.12 2.47
C GLY A 38 -10.79 -14.10 1.67
N GLY A 39 -10.21 -13.43 0.66
CA GLY A 39 -10.93 -12.51 -0.23
C GLY A 39 -10.85 -11.03 0.16
N VAL A 40 -9.82 -10.61 0.89
CA VAL A 40 -9.48 -9.18 1.01
C VAL A 40 -9.21 -8.60 -0.38
N SER A 41 -9.79 -7.43 -0.67
CA SER A 41 -9.66 -6.74 -1.97
C SER A 41 -8.71 -5.55 -1.91
N VAL A 42 -8.51 -4.97 -0.72
CA VAL A 42 -7.59 -3.86 -0.47
C VAL A 42 -6.81 -4.09 0.82
N LEU A 43 -5.49 -3.91 0.76
CA LEU A 43 -4.60 -3.91 1.92
C LEU A 43 -4.03 -2.49 2.11
N GLN A 44 -4.21 -1.94 3.31
CA GLN A 44 -3.48 -0.76 3.76
C GLN A 44 -2.37 -1.15 4.74
N TYR A 45 -1.13 -0.92 4.33
CA TYR A 45 0.03 -1.09 5.18
C TYR A 45 0.18 0.12 6.11
N ARG A 46 -0.06 -0.12 7.41
CA ARG A 46 0.05 0.84 8.49
C ARG A 46 1.07 0.39 9.52
N ASP A 47 2.17 1.14 9.62
CA ASP A 47 3.23 0.92 10.60
C ASP A 47 3.76 2.25 11.12
N LYS A 48 3.42 2.56 12.39
CA LYS A 48 3.83 3.79 13.08
C LYS A 48 4.98 3.55 14.08
N VAL A 49 5.53 2.34 14.13
CA VAL A 49 6.47 1.93 15.19
C VAL A 49 7.85 1.63 14.62
N ARG A 50 7.91 0.89 13.50
CA ARG A 50 9.19 0.45 12.94
C ARG A 50 9.93 1.57 12.22
N GLY A 51 11.26 1.47 12.17
CA GLY A 51 12.09 2.37 11.39
C GLY A 51 11.93 2.17 9.88
N LEU A 52 12.35 3.17 9.09
CA LEU A 52 12.15 3.20 7.64
C LEU A 52 12.68 1.96 6.90
N GLN A 53 13.89 1.48 7.24
CA GLN A 53 14.47 0.32 6.55
C GLN A 53 13.64 -0.95 6.73
N GLU A 54 13.10 -1.15 7.92
CA GLU A 54 12.25 -2.31 8.21
C GLU A 54 10.86 -2.15 7.58
N ARG A 55 10.31 -0.93 7.58
CA ARG A 55 9.07 -0.61 6.85
C ARG A 55 9.21 -0.87 5.36
N LEU A 56 10.35 -0.52 4.76
CA LEU A 56 10.66 -0.82 3.36
C LEU A 56 10.78 -2.32 3.10
N ARG A 57 11.47 -3.06 3.98
CA ARG A 57 11.61 -4.52 3.84
C ARG A 57 10.25 -5.21 3.88
N ILE A 58 9.48 -4.99 4.94
CA ILE A 58 8.15 -5.58 5.12
C ILE A 58 7.20 -5.10 4.02
N GLY A 59 7.20 -3.80 3.72
CA GLY A 59 6.33 -3.22 2.69
C GLY A 59 6.54 -3.83 1.31
N ARG A 60 7.78 -4.17 0.93
CA ARG A 60 8.07 -4.87 -0.34
C ARG A 60 7.50 -6.28 -0.35
N GLU A 61 7.62 -7.01 0.75
CA GLU A 61 7.02 -8.35 0.87
C GLU A 61 5.49 -8.28 0.75
N LEU A 62 4.85 -7.31 1.42
CA LEU A 62 3.41 -7.10 1.33
C LEU A 62 2.96 -6.65 -0.06
N LYS A 63 3.71 -5.77 -0.74
CA LYS A 63 3.40 -5.35 -2.12
C LYS A 63 3.48 -6.53 -3.08
N HIS A 64 4.52 -7.36 -2.97
CA HIS A 64 4.66 -8.56 -3.79
C HIS A 64 3.47 -9.51 -3.60
N LEU A 65 3.10 -9.73 -2.34
CA LEU A 65 1.96 -10.56 -1.98
C LEU A 65 0.64 -9.99 -2.53
N CYS A 66 0.40 -8.68 -2.41
CA CYS A 66 -0.79 -8.07 -3.00
C CYS A 66 -0.84 -8.21 -4.52
N ALA A 67 0.30 -8.14 -5.20
CA ALA A 67 0.37 -8.36 -6.64
C ALA A 67 0.02 -9.81 -7.03
N GLU A 68 0.49 -10.82 -6.28
CA GLU A 68 0.11 -12.23 -6.47
C GLU A 68 -1.40 -12.45 -6.39
N PHE A 69 -2.06 -11.81 -5.41
CA PHE A 69 -3.50 -11.95 -5.16
C PHE A 69 -4.36 -10.91 -5.92
N GLN A 70 -3.75 -10.05 -6.74
CA GLN A 70 -4.41 -8.96 -7.47
C GLN A 70 -5.16 -7.94 -6.56
N VAL A 71 -4.67 -7.76 -5.34
CA VAL A 71 -5.19 -6.88 -4.29
C VAL A 71 -4.56 -5.49 -4.39
N CYS A 72 -5.35 -4.45 -4.11
CA CYS A 72 -4.85 -3.08 -4.08
C CYS A 72 -3.98 -2.84 -2.84
N PHE A 73 -2.75 -2.35 -3.02
CA PHE A 73 -1.80 -2.07 -1.94
C PHE A 73 -1.69 -0.56 -1.68
N ILE A 74 -2.19 -0.12 -0.52
CA ILE A 74 -2.18 1.27 -0.06
C ILE A 74 -1.18 1.44 1.09
N VAL A 75 -0.42 2.54 1.10
CA VAL A 75 0.43 2.91 2.24
C VAL A 75 -0.27 3.98 3.09
N ASN A 76 -0.17 3.87 4.41
CA ASN A 76 -0.78 4.82 5.33
C ASN A 76 0.17 5.99 5.65
N ASP A 77 -0.36 7.22 5.58
CA ASP A 77 0.19 8.53 6.01
C ASP A 77 1.53 8.97 5.35
N ASP A 78 2.23 8.08 4.65
CA ASP A 78 3.61 8.29 4.23
C ASP A 78 3.74 8.21 2.71
N LEU A 79 3.67 9.38 2.06
CA LEU A 79 3.76 9.51 0.60
C LEU A 79 5.12 9.04 0.06
N GLU A 80 6.22 9.36 0.75
CA GLU A 80 7.56 8.95 0.31
C GLU A 80 7.72 7.43 0.36
N LEU A 81 7.23 6.79 1.42
CA LEU A 81 7.22 5.33 1.50
C LEU A 81 6.30 4.72 0.43
N ALA A 82 5.14 5.31 0.16
CA ALA A 82 4.24 4.86 -0.89
C ALA A 82 4.93 4.83 -2.27
N LEU A 83 5.64 5.91 -2.60
CA LEU A 83 6.43 6.02 -3.83
C LEU A 83 7.58 5.01 -3.85
N ALA A 84 8.32 4.87 -2.74
CA ALA A 84 9.44 3.94 -2.64
C ALA A 84 9.04 2.46 -2.74
N LEU A 85 7.78 2.14 -2.43
CA LEU A 85 7.21 0.79 -2.53
C LEU A 85 6.42 0.53 -3.82
N ASP A 86 6.30 1.53 -4.71
CA ASP A 86 5.43 1.47 -5.89
C ASP A 86 3.98 1.06 -5.49
N ALA A 87 3.48 1.70 -4.43
CA ALA A 87 2.14 1.45 -3.91
C ALA A 87 1.07 1.92 -4.91
N ASP A 88 -0.09 1.26 -4.89
CA ASP A 88 -1.22 1.61 -5.76
C ASP A 88 -1.91 2.90 -5.30
N GLY A 89 -1.64 3.32 -4.06
CA GLY A 89 -2.06 4.62 -3.53
C GLY A 89 -1.54 4.87 -2.11
N VAL A 90 -1.90 6.04 -1.60
CA VAL A 90 -1.63 6.47 -0.22
C VAL A 90 -2.94 6.88 0.44
N HIS A 91 -3.10 6.54 1.72
CA HIS A 91 -4.17 7.07 2.56
C HIS A 91 -3.61 8.18 3.43
N LEU A 92 -4.17 9.39 3.32
CA LEU A 92 -3.74 10.55 4.09
C LEU A 92 -4.88 11.00 5.00
N GLY A 93 -4.58 11.17 6.28
CA GLY A 93 -5.39 11.94 7.21
C GLY A 93 -5.25 13.44 6.99
N GLN A 94 -5.92 14.23 7.83
CA GLN A 94 -5.98 15.69 7.69
C GLN A 94 -4.62 16.39 7.86
N GLU A 95 -3.68 15.74 8.54
CA GLU A 95 -2.38 16.32 8.92
C GLU A 95 -1.21 15.67 8.15
N ASP A 96 -1.46 14.67 7.31
CA ASP A 96 -0.42 13.82 6.72
C ASP A 96 0.12 14.32 5.36
N GLY A 97 -0.28 15.52 4.95
CA GLY A 97 0.18 16.17 3.71
C GLY A 97 -0.95 16.73 2.85
N ASP A 98 -0.59 17.32 1.72
CA ASP A 98 -1.55 17.90 0.76
C ASP A 98 -2.02 16.84 -0.25
N PRO A 99 -3.33 16.51 -0.32
CA PRO A 99 -3.88 15.61 -1.32
C PRO A 99 -3.59 16.03 -2.77
N ALA A 100 -3.34 17.31 -3.03
CA ALA A 100 -2.93 17.78 -4.35
C ALA A 100 -1.54 17.26 -4.74
N LEU A 101 -0.59 17.27 -3.79
CA LEU A 101 0.76 16.73 -3.99
C LEU A 101 0.76 15.21 -4.17
N ALA A 102 -0.16 14.50 -3.52
CA ALA A 102 -0.29 13.04 -3.67
C ALA A 102 -0.85 12.59 -5.02
N ARG A 103 -1.32 13.52 -5.88
CA ARG A 103 -1.97 13.23 -7.17
C ARG A 103 -1.09 13.53 -8.39
N THR A 104 0.07 14.16 -8.20
CA THR A 104 1.02 14.54 -9.27
C THR A 104 1.95 13.40 -9.63
#